data_AF-A0A2A4Q9G5-F1
#
_entry.id   AF-A0A2A4Q9G5-F1
#
_cell.length_a   1.000
_cell.length_b   1.000
_cell.length_c   1.000
_cell.angle_alpha   90.00
_cell.angle_beta   90.00
_cell.angle_gamma   90.00
#
_symmetry.space_group_name_H-M   'P 1'
#
loop_
_entity.id
_entity.type
_entity.pdbx_description
1 polymer ?
#
loop_
_entity_poly.entity_id
_entity_poly.type
_entity_poly.pdbx_seq_one_letter_code
_entity_poly.pdbx_strand_id
1 'polypeptide(L)'
;MPRQKQEGPTRQLYAAIREDLYLAAKTKSTELRIPLREFLERAIELALDRDARPVSMQQTSVRTIWNDEYIVMQANQPIGSPVELTDEEARAIAKDAFGNR
;
A
#
# COMPACT_ATOMS: atom_id res chain seq x y z
N MET A 1 -8.41 15.45 13.07
CA MET A 1 -9.48 14.57 12.55
C MET A 1 -10.53 14.40 13.65
N PRO A 2 -11.83 14.54 13.33
CA PRO A 2 -12.90 14.31 14.30
C PRO A 2 -12.85 12.86 14.80
N ARG A 3 -13.00 12.65 16.11
CA ARG A 3 -13.02 11.31 16.70
C ARG A 3 -14.31 10.61 16.22
N GLN A 4 -14.15 9.52 15.46
CA GLN A 4 -15.26 8.63 15.12
C GLN A 4 -15.97 8.20 16.41
N LYS A 5 -17.29 8.38 16.46
CA LYS A 5 -18.10 8.01 17.61
C LYS A 5 -18.09 6.48 17.72
N GLN A 6 -17.93 5.96 18.93
CA GLN A 6 -18.02 4.52 19.16
C GLN A 6 -19.48 4.10 18.96
N GLU A 7 -19.70 3.09 18.12
CA GLU A 7 -21.02 2.50 17.94
C GLU A 7 -21.17 1.30 18.88
N GLY A 8 -22.15 1.36 19.78
CA GLY A 8 -22.49 0.26 20.68
C GLY A 8 -21.80 0.27 22.06
N PRO A 9 -22.11 -0.73 22.90
CA PRO A 9 -21.57 -0.86 24.26
C PRO A 9 -20.10 -1.27 24.22
N THR A 10 -19.23 -0.48 24.83
CA THR A 10 -17.78 -0.75 24.90
C THR A 10 -17.33 -1.20 26.29
N ARG A 11 -16.28 -2.01 26.35
CA ARG A 11 -15.60 -2.42 27.59
C ARG A 11 -14.10 -2.11 27.49
N GLN A 12 -13.47 -1.82 28.63
CA GLN A 12 -12.03 -1.59 28.69
C GLN A 12 -11.27 -2.92 28.69
N LEU A 13 -10.19 -2.99 27.91
CA LEU A 13 -9.29 -4.13 27.85
C LEU A 13 -7.94 -3.74 28.46
N TYR A 14 -7.61 -4.39 29.57
CA TYR A 14 -6.32 -4.25 30.24
C TYR A 14 -5.50 -5.51 30.00
N ALA A 15 -4.41 -5.39 29.24
CA ALA A 15 -3.56 -6.52 28.89
C ALA A 15 -2.09 -6.14 28.94
N ALA A 16 -1.26 -7.05 29.44
CA ALA A 16 0.19 -6.99 29.25
C ALA A 16 0.51 -7.58 27.88
N ILE A 17 1.01 -6.75 26.96
CA ILE A 17 1.35 -7.12 25.58
C ILE A 17 2.86 -7.03 25.44
N ARG A 18 3.45 -7.91 24.63
CA ARG A 18 4.86 -7.79 24.28
C ARG A 18 5.12 -6.47 23.54
N GLU A 19 6.22 -5.82 23.90
CA GLU A 19 6.56 -4.49 23.38
C GLU A 19 6.74 -4.46 21.86
N ASP A 20 7.39 -5.47 21.30
CA ASP A 20 7.61 -5.62 19.87
C ASP A 20 6.31 -5.64 19.07
N LEU A 21 5.30 -6.39 19.55
CA LEU A 21 3.98 -6.46 18.93
C LEU A 21 3.22 -5.14 19.06
N TYR A 22 3.34 -4.47 20.21
CA TYR A 22 2.72 -3.16 20.42
C TYR A 22 3.28 -2.11 19.45
N LEU A 23 4.60 -2.06 19.28
CA LEU A 23 5.26 -1.14 18.35
C LEU A 23 4.86 -1.44 16.90
N ALA A 24 4.86 -2.71 16.50
CA ALA A 24 4.42 -3.12 15.16
C ALA A 24 2.97 -2.70 14.88
N ALA A 25 2.05 -2.94 15.83
CA ALA A 25 0.66 -2.52 15.72
C ALA A 25 0.50 -1.00 15.63
N LYS A 26 1.29 -0.24 16.42
CA LYS A 26 1.29 1.22 16.38
C LYS A 26 1.74 1.76 15.03
N THR A 27 2.82 1.21 14.47
CA THR A 27 3.29 1.56 13.13
C THR A 27 2.21 1.28 12.09
N LYS A 28 1.64 0.07 12.09
CA LYS A 28 0.57 -0.34 11.15
C LYS A 28 -0.68 0.54 11.25
N SER A 29 -1.12 0.89 12.46
CA SER A 29 -2.26 1.79 12.63
C SER A 29 -2.01 3.18 12.04
N THR A 30 -0.77 3.66 12.12
CA THR A 30 -0.35 4.95 11.59
C THR A 30 -0.31 4.94 10.05
N GLU A 31 0.22 3.87 9.46
CA GLU A 31 0.21 3.64 8.01
C GLU A 31 -1.22 3.66 7.45
N LEU A 32 -2.15 2.98 8.13
CA LEU A 32 -3.55 2.91 7.76
C LEU A 32 -4.36 4.17 8.10
N ARG A 33 -3.74 5.14 8.80
CA ARG A 33 -4.36 6.38 9.30
C ARG A 33 -5.61 6.13 10.16
N ILE A 34 -5.61 5.05 10.92
CA ILE A 34 -6.68 4.69 11.86
C ILE A 34 -6.19 4.71 13.31
N PRO A 35 -7.08 4.93 14.29
CA PRO A 35 -6.72 4.80 15.71
C PRO A 35 -6.23 3.38 16.04
N LEU A 36 -5.24 3.27 16.94
CA LEU A 36 -4.71 1.97 17.39
C LEU A 36 -5.81 1.04 17.93
N ARG A 37 -6.80 1.59 18.63
CA ARG A 37 -7.97 0.84 19.11
C ARG A 37 -8.70 0.11 17.97
N GLU A 38 -9.00 0.84 16.89
CA GLU A 38 -9.73 0.30 15.74
C GLU A 38 -8.90 -0.76 15.01
N PHE A 39 -7.59 -0.55 14.91
CA PHE A 39 -6.69 -1.57 14.38
C PHE A 39 -6.73 -2.87 15.21
N LEU A 40 -6.72 -2.76 16.54
CA LEU A 40 -6.81 -3.91 17.43
C LEU A 40 -8.17 -4.61 17.35
N GLU A 41 -9.27 -3.85 17.29
CA GLU A 41 -10.63 -4.40 17.09
C GLU A 41 -10.69 -5.24 15.80
N ARG A 42 -10.22 -4.70 14.67
CA ARG A 42 -10.18 -5.44 13.39
C ARG A 42 -9.28 -6.67 13.43
N ALA A 43 -8.13 -6.59 14.10
CA ALA A 43 -7.22 -7.73 14.24
C ALA A 43 -7.83 -8.85 15.09
N ILE A 44 -8.57 -8.49 16.14
CA ILE A 44 -9.30 -9.44 16.99
C ILE A 44 -10.46 -10.05 16.21
N GLU A 45 -11.22 -9.26 15.45
CA GLU A 45 -12.28 -9.76 14.56
C GLU A 45 -11.72 -10.80 13.58
N LEU A 46 -10.64 -10.46 12.86
CA LEU A 46 -9.98 -11.38 11.93
C LEU A 46 -9.48 -12.68 12.60
N ALA A 47 -9.03 -12.61 13.85
CA ALA A 47 -8.56 -13.79 14.58
C ALA A 47 -9.70 -14.68 15.10
N LEU A 48 -10.87 -14.09 15.39
CA LEU A 48 -12.06 -14.79 15.85
C LEU A 48 -12.87 -15.38 14.70
N ASP A 49 -12.80 -14.74 13.53
CA ASP A 49 -13.45 -15.17 12.30
C ASP A 49 -12.68 -16.35 11.67
N ARG A 50 -12.76 -17.52 12.33
CA ARG A 50 -12.02 -18.75 12.01
C ARG A 50 -12.26 -19.32 10.60
N ASP A 51 -13.17 -18.76 9.82
CA ASP A 51 -13.42 -19.14 8.42
C ASP A 51 -12.77 -18.20 7.40
N ALA A 52 -12.19 -17.08 7.83
CA ALA A 52 -11.32 -16.27 6.99
C ALA A 52 -9.95 -16.95 6.91
N ARG A 53 -9.85 -17.96 6.03
CA ARG A 53 -8.58 -18.36 5.40
C ARG A 53 -7.78 -17.08 5.14
N PRO A 54 -6.45 -17.07 5.34
CA PRO A 54 -5.66 -15.88 5.08
C PRO A 54 -6.07 -15.40 3.70
N VAL A 55 -6.63 -14.19 3.65
CA VAL A 55 -6.79 -13.49 2.38
C VAL A 55 -5.36 -13.44 1.91
N SER A 56 -4.99 -14.36 1.02
CA SER A 56 -3.81 -14.23 0.23
C SER A 56 -3.93 -12.80 -0.23
N MET A 57 -2.99 -11.95 0.18
CA MET A 57 -2.79 -10.70 -0.50
C MET A 57 -2.52 -11.14 -1.94
N GLN A 58 -3.58 -11.33 -2.71
CA GLN A 58 -3.57 -11.06 -4.12
C GLN A 58 -3.16 -9.60 -4.08
N GLN A 59 -1.84 -9.41 -4.15
CA GLN A 59 -1.26 -8.29 -4.83
C GLN A 59 -1.98 -8.30 -6.17
N THR A 60 -3.15 -7.69 -6.22
CA THR A 60 -3.59 -7.04 -7.43
C THR A 60 -2.40 -6.16 -7.71
N SER A 61 -1.57 -6.59 -8.65
CA SER A 61 -0.53 -5.77 -9.24
C SER A 61 -1.31 -4.65 -9.89
N VAL A 62 -1.70 -3.67 -9.08
CA VAL A 62 -2.27 -2.42 -9.53
C VAL A 62 -1.24 -1.96 -10.54
N ARG A 63 -1.67 -1.80 -11.79
CA ARG A 63 -0.82 -1.38 -12.88
C ARG A 63 -0.44 0.07 -12.58
N THR A 64 0.56 0.23 -11.73
CA THR A 64 1.06 1.53 -11.27
C THR A 64 2.18 1.93 -12.19
N ILE A 65 2.27 3.21 -12.51
CA ILE A 65 3.39 3.80 -13.28
C ILE A 65 4.77 3.47 -12.67
N TRP A 66 4.82 3.13 -11.38
CA TRP A 66 6.02 2.72 -10.65
C TRP A 66 6.45 1.26 -10.90
N ASN A 67 5.56 0.43 -11.45
CA ASN A 67 5.87 -0.94 -11.87
C ASN A 67 6.27 -1.00 -13.36
N ASP A 68 6.55 0.15 -13.98
CA ASP A 68 7.02 0.23 -15.36
C ASP A 68 8.47 -0.24 -15.46
N GLU A 69 8.75 -1.07 -16.47
CA GLU A 69 10.07 -1.62 -16.77
C GLU A 69 11.12 -0.51 -16.99
N TYR A 70 10.72 0.60 -17.63
CA TYR A 70 11.61 1.73 -17.89
C TYR A 70 12.02 2.48 -16.62
N ILE A 71 11.14 2.53 -15.61
CA ILE A 71 11.43 3.21 -14.33
C ILE A 71 12.47 2.40 -13.54
N VAL A 72 12.38 1.08 -13.55
CA VAL A 72 13.36 0.19 -12.89
C VAL A 72 14.72 0.27 -13.59
N MET A 73 14.74 0.37 -14.92
CA MET A 73 15.97 0.58 -15.69
C MET A 73 16.62 1.91 -15.33
N GLN A 74 15.86 3.02 -15.29
CA GLN A 74 16.39 4.35 -14.98
C GLN A 74 16.92 4.48 -13.55
N ALA A 75 16.28 3.82 -12.58
CA ALA A 75 16.68 3.89 -11.17
C ALA A 75 18.11 3.36 -10.92
N ASN A 76 18.60 2.47 -11.78
CA ASN A 76 19.92 1.86 -11.68
C ASN A 76 20.97 2.55 -12.57
N GLN A 77 20.60 3.58 -13.34
CA GLN A 77 21.51 4.29 -14.24
C GLN A 77 22.02 5.60 -13.61
N PRO A 78 23.26 6.01 -13.91
CA PRO A 78 23.74 7.32 -13.51
C PRO A 78 22.91 8.43 -14.15
N ILE A 79 22.78 9.54 -13.41
CA ILE A 79 22.02 10.72 -13.85
C ILE A 79 22.59 11.21 -15.19
N GLY A 80 21.74 11.24 -16.22
CA GLY A 80 22.12 11.66 -17.57
C GLY A 80 22.34 10.53 -18.57
N SER A 81 22.15 9.25 -18.20
CA SER A 81 22.13 8.15 -19.16
C SER A 81 20.92 8.27 -20.12
N PRO A 82 21.11 8.11 -21.44
CA PRO A 82 20.01 8.00 -22.39
C PRO A 82 19.10 6.81 -22.05
N VAL A 83 17.80 6.98 -22.31
CA VAL A 83 16.83 5.88 -22.29
C VAL A 83 16.83 5.28 -23.69
N GLU A 84 17.26 4.03 -23.81
CA GLU A 84 17.22 3.30 -25.07
C GLU A 84 15.77 2.90 -25.36
N LEU A 85 15.16 3.56 -26.33
CA LEU A 85 13.84 3.22 -26.87
C LEU A 85 14.04 2.50 -28.20
N THR A 86 13.19 1.52 -28.52
CA THR A 86 13.19 0.95 -29.86
C THR A 86 12.65 1.95 -30.90
N ASP A 87 13.06 1.81 -32.17
CA ASP A 87 12.62 2.70 -33.26
C ASP A 87 11.08 2.75 -33.39
N GLU A 88 10.40 1.65 -33.07
CA GLU A 88 8.94 1.55 -33.12
C GLU A 88 8.27 2.34 -32.00
N GLU A 89 8.80 2.26 -30.78
CA GLU A 89 8.31 2.99 -29.62
C GLU A 89 8.57 4.49 -29.75
N ALA A 90 9.76 4.87 -30.24
CA ALA A 90 10.10 6.27 -30.50
C ALA A 90 9.12 6.88 -31.53
N ARG A 91 8.76 6.15 -32.58
CA ARG A 91 7.75 6.59 -33.57
C ARG A 91 6.36 6.70 -32.97
N ALA A 92 5.96 5.78 -32.10
CA ALA A 92 4.66 5.81 -31.44
C ALA A 92 4.54 7.05 -30.52
N ILE A 93 5.56 7.32 -29.70
CA ILE A 93 5.62 8.48 -28.81
C ILE A 93 5.64 9.78 -29.62
N ALA A 94 6.45 9.85 -30.68
CA ALA A 94 6.50 11.03 -31.54
C ALA A 94 5.16 11.32 -32.23
N LYS A 95 4.45 10.26 -32.65
CA LYS A 95 3.12 10.39 -33.26
C LYS A 95 2.07 10.82 -32.24
N ASP A 96 2.14 10.34 -31.00
CA ASP A 96 1.21 10.73 -29.93
C ASP A 96 1.46 12.18 -29.45
N ALA A 97 2.73 12.57 -29.31
CA ALA A 97 3.12 13.90 -28.82
C ALA A 97 2.99 15.00 -29.88
N PHE A 98 3.27 14.69 -31.16
CA PHE A 98 3.35 15.69 -32.23
C PHE A 98 2.37 15.47 -33.38
N GLY A 99 1.68 14.33 -33.45
CA GLY A 99 0.77 13.97 -34.55
C GLY A 99 -0.65 14.53 -34.44
N ASN A 100 -0.95 15.36 -33.45
CA ASN A 100 -2.27 15.97 -33.22
C ASN A 100 -2.31 17.47 -33.60
N ARG A 101 -1.65 17.85 -34.70
CA ARG A 101 -1.82 19.16 -35.37
C ARG A 101 -2.26 18.99 -36.80
#